data_AF-A0A662VF15-F1
#
_entry.id   AF-A0A662VF15-F1
#
_cell.length_a   1.000
_cell.length_b   1.000
_cell.length_c   1.000
_cell.angle_alpha   90.00
_cell.angle_beta   90.00
_cell.angle_gamma   90.00
#
_symmetry.space_group_name_H-M   'P 1'
#
loop_
_entity.id
_entity.type
_entity.pdbx_description
1 polymer ?
#
loop_
_entity_poly.entity_id
_entity_poly.type
_entity_poly.pdbx_seq_one_letter_code
_entity_poly.pdbx_strand_id
1 'polypeptide(L)'
;EGLKKGGIIIVNYEGNVEKLYEMLGIKKGEYKVYITPATKLALEILKRPITNTPMIGALLKAKELTSFESLEKAVKHRFPGPIAEKNIELIKKAYELAQEV
;
A
#
# COMPACT_ATOMS: atom_id res chain seq x y z
N GLU A 1 1.99 -21.11 4.65
CA GLU A 1 2.64 -21.65 3.43
C GLU A 1 2.04 -20.97 2.21
N GLY A 2 2.85 -20.56 1.23
CA GLY A 2 2.34 -19.97 -0.02
C GLY A 2 3.25 -18.91 -0.63
N LEU A 3 3.84 -18.03 0.18
CA LEU A 3 4.82 -17.05 -0.29
C LEU A 3 6.21 -17.70 -0.42
N LYS A 4 6.83 -17.59 -1.59
CA LYS A 4 8.20 -18.09 -1.81
C LYS A 4 9.21 -17.21 -1.07
N LYS A 5 10.34 -17.79 -0.64
CA LYS A 5 11.47 -17.04 -0.08
C LYS A 5 11.90 -15.91 -1.02
N GLY A 6 12.22 -14.74 -0.46
CA GLY A 6 12.49 -13.53 -1.23
C GLY A 6 11.25 -12.88 -1.86
N GLY A 7 10.05 -13.39 -1.56
CA GLY A 7 8.79 -12.77 -1.94
C GLY A 7 8.59 -11.40 -1.29
N ILE A 8 7.59 -10.67 -1.78
CA ILE A 8 7.26 -9.33 -1.30
C ILE A 8 6.08 -9.42 -0.33
N ILE A 9 6.23 -8.81 0.84
CA ILE A 9 5.19 -8.62 1.84
C ILE A 9 4.92 -7.12 1.93
N ILE A 10 3.66 -6.73 1.85
CA ILE A 10 3.25 -5.33 1.92
C ILE A 10 2.28 -5.20 3.08
N VAL A 11 2.63 -4.35 4.05
CA VAL A 11 1.91 -4.25 5.32
C VAL A 11 1.42 -2.83 5.52
N ASN A 12 0.15 -2.71 5.89
CA ASN A 12 -0.39 -1.49 6.46
C ASN A 12 0.16 -1.34 7.88
N TYR A 13 1.20 -0.52 8.06
CA TYR A 13 1.91 -0.40 9.32
C TYR A 13 2.51 1.00 9.49
N GLU A 14 2.46 1.51 10.71
CA GLU A 14 3.17 2.69 11.18
C GLU A 14 3.72 2.34 12.57
N GLY A 15 5.02 2.50 12.79
CA GLY A 15 5.64 2.16 14.06
C GLY A 15 7.05 1.60 13.93
N ASN A 16 7.44 0.80 14.93
CA ASN A 16 8.79 0.25 15.03
C ASN A 16 8.93 -1.01 14.15
N VAL A 17 9.98 -1.03 13.32
CA VAL A 17 10.24 -2.10 12.35
C VAL A 17 10.56 -3.44 13.02
N GLU A 18 11.27 -3.45 14.15
CA GLU A 18 11.60 -4.70 14.87
C GLU A 18 10.33 -5.41 15.35
N LYS A 19 9.40 -4.66 15.96
CA LYS A 19 8.08 -5.17 16.35
C LYS A 19 7.28 -5.70 15.16
N LEU A 20 7.38 -5.07 13.99
CA LEU A 20 6.75 -5.58 12.78
C LEU A 20 7.30 -6.96 12.40
N TYR A 21 8.63 -7.13 12.41
CA TYR A 21 9.26 -8.42 12.12
C TYR A 21 8.86 -9.51 13.12
N GLU A 22 8.75 -9.17 14.42
CA GLU A 22 8.21 -10.06 15.45
C GLU A 22 6.75 -10.46 15.16
N MET A 23 5.89 -9.50 14.83
CA MET A 23 4.48 -9.73 14.51
C MET A 23 4.30 -10.61 13.25
N LEU A 24 5.16 -10.41 12.25
CA LEU A 24 5.15 -11.21 11.03
C LEU A 24 5.73 -12.62 11.23
N GLY A 25 6.50 -12.84 12.30
CA GLY A 25 7.17 -14.11 12.57
C GLY A 25 8.24 -14.46 11.52
N ILE A 26 8.86 -13.46 10.90
CA ILE A 26 9.88 -13.63 9.85
C ILE A 26 11.18 -12.93 10.24
N LYS A 27 12.30 -13.36 9.67
CA LYS A 27 13.59 -12.67 9.87
C LYS A 27 13.80 -11.60 8.81
N LYS A 28 14.49 -10.52 9.19
CA LYS A 28 14.93 -9.50 8.23
C LYS A 28 15.80 -10.13 7.13
N GLY A 29 15.50 -9.80 5.88
CA GLY A 29 16.15 -10.35 4.69
C GLY A 29 15.55 -11.68 4.19
N GLU A 30 14.61 -12.31 4.89
CA GLU A 30 13.93 -13.51 4.39
C GLU A 30 12.91 -13.17 3.27
N TYR A 31 12.29 -12.00 3.38
CA TYR A 31 11.33 -11.43 2.44
C TYR A 31 11.63 -9.94 2.26
N LYS A 32 11.17 -9.36 1.14
CA LYS A 32 11.16 -7.91 0.97
C LYS A 32 9.91 -7.36 1.64
N VAL A 33 10.08 -6.56 2.68
CA VAL A 33 8.95 -6.04 3.46
C VAL A 33 8.77 -4.57 3.13
N TYR A 34 7.59 -4.21 2.61
CA TYR A 34 7.19 -2.82 2.39
C TYR A 34 6.13 -2.42 3.40
N ILE A 35 6.22 -1.19 3.90
CA ILE A 35 5.21 -0.62 4.80
C ILE A 35 4.62 0.66 4.22
N THR A 36 3.34 0.91 4.51
CA THR A 36 2.69 2.21 4.30
C THR A 36 1.64 2.42 5.40
N PRO A 37 1.42 3.65 5.89
CA PRO A 37 0.40 3.93 6.91
C PRO A 37 -1.01 4.05 6.29
N ALA A 38 -1.48 2.99 5.61
CA ALA A 38 -2.72 3.00 4.83
C ALA A 38 -3.97 3.38 5.64
N THR A 39 -4.11 2.93 6.89
CA THR A 39 -5.24 3.31 7.75
C THR A 39 -5.27 4.81 8.01
N LYS A 40 -4.12 5.40 8.36
CA LYS A 40 -3.98 6.83 8.64
C LYS A 40 -4.34 7.66 7.41
N LEU A 41 -3.76 7.32 6.25
CA LEU A 41 -4.05 8.03 5.00
C LEU A 41 -5.53 7.96 4.61
N ALA A 42 -6.17 6.79 4.77
CA ALA A 42 -7.59 6.63 4.49
C ALA A 42 -8.46 7.48 5.42
N LEU A 43 -8.14 7.55 6.72
CA LEU A 43 -8.83 8.42 7.67
C LEU A 43 -8.63 9.91 7.35
N GLU A 44 -7.44 10.32 6.93
CA GLU A 44 -7.14 11.71 6.58
C GLU A 44 -7.92 12.16 5.34
N ILE A 45 -7.95 11.35 4.28
CA ILE A 45 -8.48 11.72 2.95
C ILE A 45 -9.95 11.33 2.78
N LEU A 46 -10.30 10.09 3.11
CA LEU A 46 -11.66 9.56 2.93
C LEU A 46 -12.55 9.73 4.16
N LYS A 47 -11.97 10.11 5.31
CA LYS A 47 -12.66 10.15 6.62
C LYS A 47 -13.23 8.80 7.03
N ARG A 48 -12.71 7.70 6.47
CA ARG A 48 -13.13 6.32 6.71
C ARG A 48 -11.90 5.39 6.63
N PRO A 49 -11.81 4.34 7.47
CA PRO A 49 -10.67 3.42 7.49
C PRO A 49 -10.72 2.39 6.35
N ILE A 50 -10.81 2.84 5.10
CA ILE A 50 -10.88 1.98 3.91
C ILE A 50 -9.47 1.84 3.34
N THR A 51 -8.81 0.73 3.67
CA THR A 51 -7.37 0.55 3.46
C THR A 51 -6.99 -0.15 2.16
N ASN A 52 -7.92 -0.79 1.46
CA ASN A 52 -7.64 -1.49 0.21
C ASN A 52 -7.08 -0.56 -0.88
N THR A 53 -7.66 0.62 -1.07
CA THR A 53 -7.22 1.63 -2.05
C THR A 53 -5.76 2.06 -1.87
N PRO A 54 -5.32 2.55 -0.68
CA PRO A 54 -3.92 2.94 -0.49
C PRO A 54 -2.95 1.75 -0.61
N MET A 55 -3.39 0.53 -0.27
CA MET A 55 -2.55 -0.66 -0.44
C MET A 55 -2.25 -0.97 -1.91
N ILE A 56 -3.06 -0.52 -2.87
CA ILE A 56 -2.73 -0.61 -4.32
C ILE A 56 -1.54 0.30 -4.64
N GLY A 57 -1.49 1.50 -4.06
CA GLY A 57 -0.35 2.40 -4.20
C GLY A 57 0.94 1.78 -3.67
N ALA A 58 0.87 1.17 -2.48
CA ALA A 58 2.03 0.45 -1.92
C ALA A 58 2.44 -0.77 -2.76
N LEU A 59 1.49 -1.51 -3.33
CA LEU A 59 1.77 -2.59 -4.27
C LEU A 59 2.54 -2.11 -5.49
N LEU A 60 2.10 -1.01 -6.09
CA LEU A 60 2.74 -0.46 -7.27
C LEU A 60 4.16 0.05 -6.97
N LYS A 61 4.37 0.56 -5.75
CA LYS A 61 5.70 0.98 -5.28
C LYS A 61 6.64 -0.20 -5.08
N ALA A 62 6.14 -1.29 -4.49
CA ALA A 62 6.92 -2.49 -4.24
C ALA A 62 7.25 -3.26 -5.52
N LYS A 63 6.38 -3.16 -6.54
CA LYS A 63 6.55 -3.80 -7.83
C LYS A 63 5.84 -3.02 -8.93
N GLU A 64 6.59 -2.63 -9.95
CA GLU A 64 6.07 -1.93 -11.14
C GLU A 64 5.24 -2.89 -12.02
N LEU A 65 4.01 -3.17 -11.60
CA LEU A 65 3.08 -4.07 -12.30
C LEU A 65 2.35 -3.39 -13.46
N THR A 66 2.22 -2.06 -13.43
CA THR A 66 1.52 -1.23 -14.42
C THR A 66 1.99 0.22 -14.31
N SER A 67 1.60 1.09 -15.25
CA SER A 67 1.78 2.53 -15.10
C SER A 67 0.75 3.13 -14.14
N PHE A 68 1.11 4.25 -13.51
CA PHE A 68 0.18 5.04 -12.69
C PHE A 68 -1.00 5.58 -13.52
N GLU A 69 -0.74 5.95 -14.78
CA GLU A 69 -1.78 6.42 -15.71
C GLU A 69 -2.86 5.35 -15.95
N SER A 70 -2.45 4.09 -16.18
CA SER A 70 -3.40 2.98 -16.34
C SER A 70 -4.22 2.74 -15.07
N LEU A 71 -3.59 2.87 -13.90
CA LEU A 71 -4.28 2.76 -12.62
C LEU A 71 -5.31 3.89 -12.44
N GLU A 72 -4.95 5.14 -12.73
CA GLU A 72 -5.89 6.27 -12.67
C GLU A 72 -7.10 6.06 -13.59
N LYS A 73 -6.87 5.59 -14.82
CA LYS A 73 -7.96 5.27 -15.77
C LYS A 73 -8.89 4.21 -15.19
N ALA A 74 -8.35 3.14 -14.61
CA ALA A 74 -9.14 2.08 -13.98
C ALA A 74 -9.96 2.61 -12.78
N VAL A 75 -9.38 3.47 -11.94
CA VAL A 75 -10.07 4.07 -10.78
C VAL A 75 -11.20 5.00 -11.24
N LYS A 76 -10.93 5.88 -12.23
CA LYS A 76 -11.94 6.78 -12.83
C LYS A 76 -13.07 6.01 -13.52
N HIS A 77 -12.79 4.84 -14.08
CA HIS A 77 -13.80 3.97 -14.66
C HIS A 77 -14.69 3.31 -13.60
N ARG A 78 -14.09 2.88 -12.47
CA ARG A 78 -14.80 2.19 -11.39
C ARG A 78 -15.64 3.11 -10.50
N PHE A 79 -15.16 4.33 -10.26
CA PHE A 79 -15.76 5.27 -9.32
C PHE A 79 -16.12 6.59 -10.04
N PRO A 80 -17.33 7.12 -9.87
CA PRO A 80 -17.72 8.38 -10.51
C PRO A 80 -17.32 9.60 -9.69
N GLY A 81 -16.94 10.70 -10.36
CA GLY A 81 -16.83 12.03 -9.75
C GLY A 81 -15.82 12.14 -8.60
N PRO A 82 -16.11 12.92 -7.54
CA PRO A 82 -15.14 13.27 -6.49
C PRO A 82 -14.56 12.08 -5.72
N ILE A 83 -15.24 10.93 -5.72
CA ILE A 83 -14.72 9.74 -5.04
C ILE A 83 -13.55 9.10 -5.80
N ALA A 84 -13.51 9.21 -7.14
CA ALA A 84 -12.36 8.77 -7.92
C ALA A 84 -11.13 9.62 -7.62
N GLU A 85 -11.30 10.95 -7.56
CA GLU A 85 -10.21 11.88 -7.27
C GLU A 85 -9.59 11.61 -5.90
N LYS A 86 -10.43 11.43 -4.87
CA LYS A 86 -9.96 11.07 -3.52
C LYS A 86 -9.26 9.72 -3.48
N ASN A 87 -9.76 8.72 -4.21
CA ASN A 87 -9.10 7.42 -4.30
C ASN A 87 -7.74 7.52 -5.01
N ILE A 88 -7.64 8.32 -6.08
CA ILE A 88 -6.37 8.56 -6.79
C ILE A 88 -5.37 9.29 -5.89
N GLU A 89 -5.80 10.33 -5.19
CA GLU A 89 -4.95 11.03 -4.21
C GLU A 89 -4.43 10.07 -3.13
N LEU A 90 -5.32 9.22 -2.60
CA LEU A 90 -4.98 8.24 -1.59
C LEU A 90 -3.98 7.19 -2.09
N ILE A 91 -4.17 6.68 -3.31
CA ILE A 91 -3.22 5.78 -3.98
C ILE A 91 -1.85 6.47 -4.13
N LYS A 92 -1.84 7.72 -4.61
CA LYS A 92 -0.61 8.48 -4.85
C LYS A 92 0.18 8.67 -3.56
N LYS A 93 -0.46 9.15 -2.48
CA LYS A 93 0.21 9.33 -1.19
C LYS A 93 0.74 8.02 -0.61
N ALA A 94 -0.03 6.94 -0.74
CA ALA A 94 0.42 5.63 -0.25
C ALA A 94 1.60 5.08 -1.06
N TYR A 95 1.64 5.32 -2.38
CA TYR A 95 2.77 5.00 -3.25
C TYR A 95 4.04 5.79 -2.86
N GLU A 96 3.90 7.09 -2.59
CA GLU A 96 5.01 7.96 -2.19
C GLU A 96 5.60 7.59 -0.82
N LEU A 97 4.74 7.25 0.14
CA LEU A 97 5.15 6.89 1.50
C LEU A 97 5.56 5.43 1.65
N ALA A 98 5.20 4.56 0.70
CA ALA A 98 5.58 3.17 0.74
C ALA A 98 7.10 3.00 0.62
N GLN A 99 7.69 2.25 1.54
CA GLN A 99 9.13 2.03 1.62
C GLN A 99 9.45 0.61 2.07
N GLU A 100 10.59 0.07 1.60
CA GLU A 100 11.13 -1.21 2.05
C GLU A 100 11.84 -1.04 3.41
N VAL A 101 11.68 -1.99 4.34
CA VAL A 101 12.19 -1.90 5.73
C VAL A 101 12.93 -3.14 6.21
#